data_AF-A0A257X1I4-F1
#
_entry.id   AF-A0A257X1I4-F1
#
_cell.length_a   1.000
_cell.length_b   1.000
_cell.length_c   1.000
_cell.angle_alpha   90.00
_cell.angle_beta   90.00
_cell.angle_gamma   90.00
#
_symmetry.space_group_name_H-M   'P 1'
#
loop_
_entity.id
_entity.type
_entity.pdbx_description
1 polymer ?
#
loop_
_entity_poly.entity_id
_entity_poly.type
_entity_poly.pdbx_seq_one_letter_code
_entity_poly.pdbx_strand_id
1 'polypeptide(L)'
;MIVVDASALVAIGDDEPEAERFLDVLERNPSYISAVNYVETGLILIGRGQMATQEDLDEWLKQLGAKVMPDENLAMAALSAYLIYGCRYHAAKLNLADCFAYALAKSLDAPLLYKGDDFPLTDVRSALD
;
A
#
# COMPACT_ATOMS: atom_id res chain seq x y z
N MET A 1 3.65 -8.18 11.31
CA MET A 1 4.26 -7.09 10.50
C MET A 1 3.69 -7.22 9.11
N ILE A 2 3.28 -6.12 8.49
CA ILE A 2 2.65 -6.10 7.17
C ILE A 2 3.16 -4.90 6.35
N VAL A 3 2.91 -4.96 5.05
CA VAL A 3 3.00 -3.81 4.14
C VAL A 3 1.59 -3.34 3.81
N VAL A 4 1.41 -2.05 3.58
CA VAL A 4 0.11 -1.45 3.28
C VAL A 4 0.19 -0.76 1.92
N ASP A 5 -0.74 -1.10 1.06
CA ASP A 5 -0.93 -0.43 -0.22
C ASP A 5 -1.74 0.87 -0.06
N ALA A 6 -1.58 1.80 -1.00
CA ALA A 6 -2.31 3.07 -0.98
C ALA A 6 -3.83 2.86 -1.06
N SER A 7 -4.32 1.82 -1.75
CA SER A 7 -5.75 1.52 -1.84
C SER A 7 -6.40 1.28 -0.47
N ALA A 8 -5.71 0.59 0.45
CA ALA A 8 -6.20 0.36 1.81
C ALA A 8 -6.17 1.64 2.65
N LEU A 9 -5.13 2.47 2.50
CA LEU A 9 -5.05 3.76 3.17
C LEU A 9 -6.16 4.70 2.69
N VAL A 10 -6.36 4.82 1.37
CA VAL A 10 -7.42 5.65 0.79
C VAL A 10 -8.79 5.19 1.26
N ALA A 11 -9.03 3.88 1.34
CA ALA A 11 -10.28 3.32 1.87
C ALA A 11 -10.54 3.75 3.33
N ILE A 12 -9.50 3.74 4.18
CA ILE A 12 -9.62 4.26 5.56
C ILE A 12 -9.86 5.77 5.54
N GLY A 13 -9.13 6.52 4.71
CA GLY A 13 -9.21 7.99 4.67
C GLY A 13 -10.55 8.51 4.17
N ASP A 14 -11.25 7.75 3.33
CA ASP A 14 -12.59 8.08 2.83
C ASP A 14 -13.73 7.39 3.59
N ASP A 15 -13.44 6.73 4.72
CA ASP A 15 -14.43 6.02 5.54
C ASP A 15 -15.25 4.99 4.72
N GLU A 16 -14.57 4.25 3.85
CA GLU A 16 -15.20 3.21 3.04
C GLU A 16 -15.65 2.01 3.90
N PRO A 17 -16.60 1.18 3.43
CA PRO A 17 -17.15 0.08 4.22
C PRO A 17 -16.13 -0.91 4.80
N GLU A 18 -14.97 -1.05 4.16
CA GLU A 18 -13.88 -1.93 4.59
C GLU A 18 -12.95 -1.30 5.65
N ALA A 19 -13.09 -0.01 5.96
CA ALA A 19 -12.17 0.74 6.81
C ALA A 19 -11.95 0.12 8.19
N GLU A 20 -13.02 -0.28 8.88
CA GLU A 20 -12.92 -0.94 10.21
C GLU A 20 -12.06 -2.21 10.15
N ARG A 21 -12.23 -3.02 9.10
CA ARG A 21 -11.44 -4.25 8.92
C ARG A 21 -9.96 -3.95 8.68
N PHE A 22 -9.65 -2.88 7.95
CA PHE A 22 -8.27 -2.48 7.70
C PHE A 22 -7.62 -1.92 8.96
N LEU A 23 -8.34 -1.10 9.73
CA LEU A 23 -7.88 -0.59 11.04
C LEU A 23 -7.56 -1.74 12.01
N ASP A 24 -8.42 -2.74 12.10
CA ASP A 24 -8.19 -3.94 12.92
C ASP A 24 -6.87 -4.66 12.57
N VAL A 25 -6.52 -4.71 11.28
CA VAL A 25 -5.28 -5.33 10.81
C VAL A 25 -4.06 -4.47 11.15
N LEU A 26 -4.16 -3.15 10.97
CA LEU A 26 -3.11 -2.18 11.30
C LEU A 26 -2.81 -2.17 12.81
N GLU A 27 -3.83 -2.21 13.67
CA GLU A 27 -3.65 -2.21 15.13
C GLU A 27 -2.87 -3.42 15.64
N ARG A 28 -3.02 -4.57 14.97
CA ARG A 28 -2.39 -5.84 15.38
C ARG A 28 -0.98 -6.02 14.83
N ASN A 29 -0.55 -5.16 13.90
CA ASN A 29 0.67 -5.39 13.13
C ASN A 29 1.50 -4.11 12.96
N PRO A 30 2.82 -4.18 13.18
CA PRO A 30 3.72 -3.17 12.64
C PRO A 30 3.52 -3.04 11.13
N SER A 31 3.26 -1.82 10.65
CA SER A 31 2.80 -1.56 9.28
C SER A 31 3.76 -0.63 8.55
N TYR A 32 4.12 -1.01 7.32
CA TYR A 32 5.07 -0.28 6.50
C TYR A 32 4.49 0.06 5.12
N ILE A 33 4.89 1.20 4.56
CA ILE A 33 4.51 1.63 3.22
C ILE A 33 5.73 2.04 2.41
N SER A 34 5.65 1.92 1.09
CA SER A 34 6.67 2.46 0.21
C SER A 34 6.57 3.99 0.13
N ALA A 35 7.66 4.66 -0.24
CA ALA A 35 7.62 6.10 -0.53
C ALA A 35 6.64 6.45 -1.66
N VAL A 36 6.41 5.53 -2.61
CA VAL A 36 5.45 5.73 -3.70
C VAL A 36 4.01 5.66 -3.18
N ASN A 37 3.68 4.68 -2.32
CA ASN A 37 2.36 4.59 -1.71
C ASN A 37 2.08 5.77 -0.76
N TYR A 38 3.10 6.29 -0.08
CA TYR A 38 2.99 7.54 0.68
C TYR A 38 2.57 8.72 -0.20
N VAL A 39 3.28 8.93 -1.32
CA VAL A 39 2.98 10.02 -2.26
C VAL A 39 1.59 9.84 -2.88
N GLU A 40 1.24 8.64 -3.33
CA GLU A 40 -0.07 8.37 -3.93
C GLU A 40 -1.21 8.61 -2.94
N THR A 41 -1.09 8.09 -1.71
CA THR A 41 -2.08 8.31 -0.65
C THR A 41 -2.28 9.80 -0.40
N GLY A 42 -1.18 10.56 -0.27
CA GLY A 42 -1.24 12.01 -0.09
C GLY A 42 -1.90 12.73 -1.26
N LEU A 43 -1.52 12.40 -2.51
CA LEU A 43 -2.11 13.00 -3.71
C LEU A 43 -3.61 12.76 -3.78
N ILE A 44 -4.07 11.56 -3.44
CA ILE A 44 -5.49 11.20 -3.48
C ILE A 44 -6.25 11.91 -2.36
N LEU A 45 -5.81 11.79 -1.10
CA LEU A 45 -6.55 12.32 0.04
C LEU A 45 -6.54 13.86 0.08
N ILE A 46 -5.43 14.50 -0.29
CA ILE A 46 -5.37 15.95 -0.44
C ILE A 46 -6.22 16.40 -1.63
N GLY A 47 -6.15 15.68 -2.76
CA GLY A 47 -6.98 15.96 -3.94
C GLY A 47 -8.49 15.83 -3.67
N ARG A 48 -8.89 14.99 -2.71
CA ARG A 48 -10.27 14.81 -2.24
C ARG A 48 -10.67 15.78 -1.12
N GLY A 49 -9.73 16.55 -0.58
CA GLY A 49 -9.96 17.49 0.52
C GLY A 49 -10.11 16.82 1.90
N GLN A 50 -9.71 15.55 2.04
CA GLN A 50 -9.65 14.85 3.34
C GLN A 50 -8.46 15.31 4.19
N MET A 51 -7.41 15.83 3.54
CA MET A 51 -6.22 16.40 4.16
C MET A 51 -5.87 17.71 3.45
N ALA A 52 -5.28 18.66 4.17
CA ALA A 52 -4.90 19.94 3.57
C ALA A 52 -3.39 20.05 3.33
N THR A 53 -2.59 19.36 4.13
CA THR A 53 -1.13 19.52 4.17
C THR A 53 -0.40 18.17 4.25
N GLN A 54 0.92 18.22 4.07
CA GLN A 54 1.77 17.07 4.31
C GLN A 54 1.75 16.68 5.80
N GLU A 55 1.74 17.67 6.69
CA GLU A 55 1.70 17.47 8.13
C GLU A 55 0.43 16.72 8.58
N ASP A 56 -0.72 17.01 7.97
CA ASP A 56 -1.98 16.29 8.24
C ASP A 56 -1.86 14.80 7.86
N LEU A 57 -1.27 14.51 6.70
CA LEU A 57 -1.02 13.14 6.24
C LEU A 57 -0.04 12.41 7.17
N ASP A 58 1.06 13.05 7.52
CA ASP A 58 2.09 12.49 8.40
C ASP A 58 1.53 12.19 9.81
N GLU A 59 0.70 13.07 10.35
CA GLU A 59 0.02 12.86 11.62
C GLU A 59 -1.00 11.71 11.54
N TRP A 60 -1.78 11.65 10.47
CA TRP A 60 -2.75 10.58 10.25
C TRP A 60 -2.08 9.21 10.09
N LEU A 61 -1.03 9.10 9.27
CA LEU A 61 -0.26 7.85 9.12
C LEU A 61 0.37 7.41 10.45
N LYS A 62 0.84 8.38 11.26
CA LYS A 62 1.35 8.11 12.60
C LYS A 62 0.27 7.56 13.54
N GLN A 63 -0.96 8.08 13.47
CA GLN A 63 -2.09 7.56 14.24
C GLN A 63 -2.44 6.13 13.83
N LEU A 64 -2.36 5.81 12.54
CA LEU A 64 -2.52 4.46 11.99
C LEU A 64 -1.35 3.51 12.30
N GLY A 65 -0.22 4.02 12.81
CA GLY A 65 0.99 3.24 13.03
C GLY A 65 1.72 2.82 11.75
N ALA A 66 1.37 3.40 10.59
CA ALA A 66 1.97 3.14 9.30
C ALA A 66 3.24 3.98 9.09
N LYS A 67 4.34 3.36 8.66
CA LYS A 67 5.64 4.03 8.51
C LYS A 67 6.19 3.86 7.11
N VAL A 68 6.74 4.95 6.54
CA VAL A 68 7.48 4.88 5.27
C VAL A 68 8.78 4.10 5.49
N MET A 69 8.99 3.03 4.73
CA MET A 69 10.23 2.26 4.77
C MET A 69 11.28 2.86 3.83
N PRO A 70 12.48 3.26 4.31
CA PRO A 70 13.58 3.63 3.45
C PRO A 70 14.21 2.37 2.83
N ASP A 71 14.12 2.21 1.51
CA ASP A 71 14.72 1.10 0.77
C ASP A 71 15.25 1.57 -0.59
N GLU A 72 16.59 1.59 -0.73
CA GLU A 72 17.28 2.03 -1.94
C GLU A 72 17.17 1.03 -3.11
N ASN A 73 16.88 -0.25 -2.83
CA ASN A 73 16.79 -1.29 -3.85
C ASN A 73 15.35 -1.50 -4.35
N LEU A 74 14.37 -0.88 -3.70
CA LEU A 74 12.97 -1.11 -3.95
C LEU A 74 12.56 -0.82 -5.40
N ALA A 75 13.17 0.18 -6.04
CA ALA A 75 12.88 0.55 -7.42
C ALA A 75 13.19 -0.58 -8.42
N MET A 76 14.29 -1.31 -8.22
CA MET A 76 14.66 -2.45 -9.07
C MET A 76 13.69 -3.63 -8.88
N ALA A 77 13.29 -3.88 -7.64
CA ALA A 77 12.32 -4.92 -7.30
C ALA A 77 10.91 -4.59 -7.86
N ALA A 78 10.49 -3.33 -7.78
CA ALA A 78 9.21 -2.86 -8.34
C ALA A 78 9.17 -3.00 -9.87
N LEU A 79 10.25 -2.63 -10.57
CA LEU A 79 10.33 -2.86 -12.01
C LEU A 79 10.27 -4.35 -12.37
N SER A 80 10.93 -5.19 -11.57
CA SER A 80 10.86 -6.65 -11.75
C SER A 80 9.43 -7.17 -11.55
N ALA A 81 8.71 -6.66 -10.55
CA ALA A 81 7.31 -6.98 -10.33
C ALA A 81 6.44 -6.60 -11.53
N TYR A 82 6.64 -5.42 -12.12
CA TYR A 82 5.91 -5.02 -13.33
C TYR A 82 6.17 -5.94 -14.52
N LEU A 83 7.41 -6.40 -14.71
CA LEU A 83 7.75 -7.31 -15.81
C LEU A 83 7.07 -8.68 -15.65
N ILE A 84 6.84 -9.13 -14.42
CA ILE A 84 6.18 -10.41 -14.12
C ILE A 84 4.65 -10.25 -14.14
N TYR A 85 4.14 -9.21 -13.47
CA TYR A 85 2.73 -9.05 -13.10
C TYR A 85 2.03 -7.81 -13.66
N GLY A 86 2.70 -6.93 -14.41
CA GLY A 86 2.13 -5.68 -14.92
C GLY A 86 2.16 -5.55 -16.45
N CYS A 87 2.94 -6.39 -17.14
CA CYS A 87 2.98 -6.42 -18.60
C CYS A 87 1.66 -6.94 -19.19
N ARG A 88 1.23 -6.34 -20.32
CA ARG A 88 -0.10 -6.45 -21.01
C ARG A 88 -0.78 -7.84 -21.10
N TYR A 89 -0.08 -8.93 -20.84
CA TYR A 89 -0.59 -10.30 -20.92
C TYR A 89 -0.77 -10.98 -19.56
N HIS A 90 -0.31 -10.37 -18.47
CA HIS A 90 -0.52 -10.88 -17.13
C HIS A 90 -1.90 -10.45 -16.61
N ALA A 91 -2.55 -11.34 -15.85
CA ALA A 91 -3.92 -11.14 -15.39
C ALA A 91 -3.99 -10.19 -14.17
N ALA A 92 -3.00 -10.26 -13.27
CA ALA A 92 -2.68 -9.14 -12.39
C ALA A 92 -2.31 -7.95 -13.29
N LYS A 93 -2.89 -6.78 -13.08
CA LYS A 93 -2.65 -5.58 -13.91
C LYS A 93 -1.98 -4.51 -13.07
N LEU A 94 -0.90 -4.89 -12.37
CA LEU A 94 -0.26 -4.02 -11.39
C LEU A 94 0.12 -2.68 -12.03
N ASN A 95 -0.36 -1.61 -11.42
CA ASN A 95 0.03 -0.24 -11.76
C ASN A 95 1.38 0.12 -11.10
N LEU A 96 1.83 1.36 -11.27
CA LEU A 96 3.11 1.82 -10.71
C LEU A 96 3.18 1.62 -9.20
N ALA A 97 2.19 2.11 -8.45
CA ALA A 97 2.22 2.06 -7.00
C ALA A 97 2.04 0.63 -6.47
N ASP A 98 1.21 -0.18 -7.13
CA ASP A 98 1.05 -1.60 -6.79
C ASP A 98 2.38 -2.35 -6.87
N CYS A 99 3.21 -2.02 -7.87
CA CYS A 99 4.53 -2.64 -8.02
C CYS A 99 5.45 -2.32 -6.83
N PHE A 100 5.37 -1.11 -6.26
CA PHE A 100 6.15 -0.73 -5.08
C PHE A 100 5.60 -1.36 -3.80
N ALA A 101 4.27 -1.43 -3.64
CA ALA A 101 3.64 -2.13 -2.54
C ALA A 101 4.00 -3.62 -2.55
N TYR A 102 3.87 -4.27 -3.70
CA TYR A 102 4.26 -5.67 -3.90
C TYR A 102 5.76 -5.86 -3.62
N ALA A 103 6.63 -5.03 -4.21
CA ALA A 103 8.07 -5.17 -4.04
C ALA A 103 8.50 -5.06 -2.57
N LEU A 104 7.88 -4.14 -1.82
CA LEU A 104 8.17 -3.96 -0.40
C LEU A 104 7.68 -5.15 0.42
N ALA A 105 6.49 -5.68 0.10
CA ALA A 105 5.97 -6.88 0.75
C ALA A 105 6.89 -8.08 0.53
N LYS A 106 7.42 -8.25 -0.69
CA LYS A 106 8.37 -9.33 -1.00
C LYS A 106 9.74 -9.12 -0.37
N SER A 107 10.26 -7.89 -0.31
CA SER A 107 11.56 -7.63 0.30
C SER A 107 11.57 -7.87 1.81
N LEU A 108 10.43 -7.64 2.47
CA LEU A 108 10.25 -7.87 3.91
C LEU A 108 9.71 -9.25 4.28
N ASP A 109 9.43 -10.11 3.29
CA ASP A 109 8.65 -11.35 3.47
C ASP A 109 7.40 -11.14 4.36
N ALA A 110 6.64 -10.10 4.03
CA ALA A 110 5.49 -9.64 4.79
C ALA A 110 4.18 -9.79 3.99
N PRO A 111 3.03 -10.00 4.67
CA PRO A 111 1.72 -9.89 4.03
C PRO A 111 1.45 -8.45 3.58
N LEU A 112 0.65 -8.29 2.52
CA LEU A 112 0.21 -7.02 1.97
C LEU A 112 -1.27 -6.76 2.31
N LEU A 113 -1.55 -5.60 2.88
CA LEU A 113 -2.90 -5.07 3.10
C LEU A 113 -3.27 -4.17 1.91
N TYR A 114 -4.31 -4.54 1.17
CA TYR A 114 -4.78 -3.83 -0.02
C TYR A 114 -6.29 -3.96 -0.15
N LYS A 115 -6.89 -3.11 -0.99
CA LYS A 115 -8.29 -3.22 -1.43
C LYS A 115 -8.32 -3.65 -2.91
N GLY A 116 -9.30 -4.47 -3.28
CA GLY A 116 -9.57 -4.86 -4.67
C GLY A 116 -8.90 -6.16 -5.11
N ASP A 117 -8.82 -6.36 -6.43
CA ASP A 117 -8.45 -7.64 -7.06
C ASP A 117 -7.10 -7.61 -7.79
N ASP A 118 -6.26 -6.61 -7.51
CA ASP A 118 -5.00 -6.41 -8.26
C ASP A 118 -3.89 -7.40 -7.83
N PHE A 119 -3.86 -7.80 -6.56
CA PHE A 119 -2.84 -8.67 -5.97
C PHE A 119 -3.18 -10.17 -5.84
N PRO A 120 -4.45 -10.64 -5.81
CA PRO A 120 -4.79 -12.06 -5.72
C PRO A 120 -4.19 -12.96 -6.81
N LEU A 121 -3.79 -12.39 -7.95
CA LEU A 121 -3.15 -13.10 -9.06
C LEU A 121 -1.62 -13.01 -9.04
N THR A 122 -1.05 -12.62 -7.90
CA THR A 122 0.38 -12.60 -7.63
C THR A 122 0.74 -13.64 -6.56
N ASP A 123 2.01 -13.78 -6.23
CA ASP A 123 2.50 -14.66 -5.15
C ASP A 123 2.74 -13.90 -3.82
N VAL A 124 2.11 -12.74 -3.62
CA VAL A 124 2.12 -12.03 -2.33
C VAL A 124 1.04 -12.59 -1.40
N ARG A 125 1.32 -12.65 -0.10
CA ARG A 125 0.34 -13.05 0.92
C ARG A 125 -0.57 -11.87 1.23
N SER A 126 -1.88 -12.12 1.34
CA SER A 126 -2.83 -11.12 1.82
C SER A 126 -2.69 -10.94 3.34
N ALA A 127 -2.83 -9.71 3.83
CA ALA A 127 -2.95 -9.41 5.26
C ALA A 127 -4.38 -9.57 5.80
N LEU A 128 -5.34 -9.87 4.92
CA LEU A 128 -6.76 -10.02 5.26
C LEU A 128 -7.19 -11.46 5.56
N ASP A 129 -6.29 -12.42 5.37
CA ASP A 129 -6.49 -13.87 5.54
C ASP A 129 -5.94 -14.38 6.89
#